data_AF-A0A4R6BD24-F1
#
_entry.id   AF-A0A4R6BD24-F1
#
_cell.length_a   1.000
_cell.length_b   1.000
_cell.length_c   1.000
_cell.angle_alpha   90.00
_cell.angle_beta   90.00
_cell.angle_gamma   90.00
#
_symmetry.space_group_name_H-M   'P 1'
#
loop_
_entity.id
_entity.type
_entity.pdbx_description
1 polymer ?
#
loop_
_entity_poly.entity_id
_entity_poly.type
_entity_poly.pdbx_seq_one_letter_code
_entity_poly.pdbx_strand_id
1 'polypeptide(L)'
;MFNQNERMILMKKYGKDEALDLYNRYKQIISSALLRDYKQSLKHYLPDESFPLDDAIAFLDYCYTFKKSNYDVIADWLYTLRAIQMQLEK
;
A
#
# COMPACT_ATOMS: atom_id res chain seq x y z
N MET A 1 1.58 14.13 6.56
CA MET A 1 0.80 12.90 6.45
C MET A 1 0.51 12.65 4.98
N PHE A 2 0.77 11.45 4.46
CA PHE A 2 0.64 11.14 3.03
C PHE A 2 -0.83 11.06 2.58
N ASN A 3 -1.18 11.75 1.49
CA ASN A 3 -2.48 11.58 0.83
C ASN A 3 -2.53 10.29 0.00
N GLN A 4 -3.71 9.87 -0.47
CA GLN A 4 -3.88 8.59 -1.15
C GLN A 4 -3.05 8.47 -2.44
N ASN A 5 -3.01 9.54 -3.24
CA ASN A 5 -2.23 9.55 -4.48
C ASN A 5 -0.72 9.41 -4.18
N GLU A 6 -0.21 10.12 -3.18
CA GLU A 6 1.19 9.99 -2.73
C GLU A 6 1.51 8.55 -2.31
N ARG A 7 0.63 7.94 -1.50
CA ARG A 7 0.80 6.54 -1.07
C ARG A 7 0.84 5.58 -2.26
N MET A 8 -0.09 5.72 -3.20
CA MET A 8 -0.13 4.89 -4.41
C MET A 8 1.16 5.01 -5.22
N ILE A 9 1.63 6.24 -5.46
CA ILE A 9 2.88 6.49 -6.20
C ILE A 9 4.07 5.85 -5.48
N LEU A 10 4.19 6.09 -4.16
CA LEU A 10 5.32 5.60 -3.38
C LEU A 10 5.39 4.08 -3.39
N MET A 11 4.29 3.40 -3.04
CA MET A 11 4.25 1.94 -2.98
C MET A 11 4.50 1.31 -4.35
N LYS A 12 3.91 1.86 -5.42
CA LYS A 12 4.06 1.31 -6.78
C LYS A 12 5.46 1.48 -7.34
N LYS A 13 6.13 2.59 -7.07
CA LYS A 13 7.43 2.90 -7.69
C LYS A 13 8.61 2.42 -6.88
N TYR A 14 8.52 2.45 -5.54
CA TYR A 14 9.69 2.28 -4.68
C TYR A 14 9.56 1.15 -3.67
N GLY A 15 8.39 0.53 -3.49
CA GLY A 15 8.16 -0.45 -2.42
C GLY A 15 7.49 -1.75 -2.86
N LYS A 16 7.71 -2.20 -4.09
CA LYS A 16 6.97 -3.36 -4.64
C LYS A 16 7.23 -4.64 -3.84
N ASP A 17 8.49 -4.92 -3.53
CA ASP A 17 8.88 -6.17 -2.86
C ASP A 17 8.46 -6.12 -1.39
N GLU A 18 8.75 -5.03 -0.69
CA GLU A 18 8.34 -4.84 0.70
C GLU A 18 6.81 -4.81 0.86
N ALA A 19 6.06 -4.33 -0.13
CA ALA A 19 4.61 -4.37 -0.10
C ALA A 19 4.09 -5.81 0.00
N LEU A 20 4.65 -6.73 -0.79
CA LEU A 20 4.28 -8.14 -0.77
C LEU A 20 4.64 -8.80 0.56
N ASP A 21 5.81 -8.48 1.12
CA ASP A 21 6.25 -9.00 2.41
C ASP A 21 5.35 -8.52 3.57
N LEU A 22 5.06 -7.22 3.61
CA LEU A 22 4.16 -6.64 4.60
C LEU A 22 2.75 -7.21 4.46
N TYR A 23 2.26 -7.37 3.23
CA TYR A 23 0.97 -7.98 2.98
C TYR A 23 0.93 -9.43 3.49
N ASN A 24 1.91 -10.26 3.13
CA ASN A 24 1.95 -11.65 3.58
C ASN A 24 2.02 -11.79 5.10
N ARG A 25 2.71 -10.86 5.78
CA ARG A 25 2.80 -10.82 7.25
C ARG A 25 1.49 -10.43 7.93
N TYR A 26 0.69 -9.57 7.30
CA TYR A 26 -0.43 -8.88 7.96
C TYR A 26 -1.80 -9.12 7.32
N LYS A 27 -1.90 -9.86 6.21
CA LYS A 27 -3.16 -10.06 5.45
C LYS A 27 -4.33 -10.57 6.29
N GLN A 28 -4.07 -11.28 7.38
CA GLN A 28 -5.08 -11.75 8.32
C GLN A 28 -5.81 -10.63 9.11
N ILE A 29 -5.31 -9.39 9.09
CA ILE A 29 -5.93 -8.24 9.79
C ILE A 29 -7.29 -7.88 9.17
N ILE A 30 -7.51 -8.17 7.89
CA ILE A 30 -8.75 -7.86 7.18
C ILE A 30 -9.24 -9.08 6.40
N SER A 31 -10.55 -9.15 6.14
CA SER A 31 -11.10 -10.21 5.30
C SER A 31 -10.81 -9.95 3.82
N SER A 32 -10.73 -11.02 3.02
CA SER A 32 -10.57 -10.94 1.58
C SER A 32 -11.74 -10.21 0.89
N ALA A 33 -12.96 -10.32 1.44
CA ALA A 33 -14.12 -9.58 0.95
C ALA A 33 -13.96 -8.07 1.12
N LEU A 34 -13.55 -7.61 2.31
CA LEU A 34 -13.28 -6.19 2.58
C LEU A 34 -12.17 -5.64 1.67
N LEU A 35 -11.10 -6.41 1.48
CA LEU A 35 -10.01 -6.04 0.59
C LEU A 35 -10.49 -5.88 -0.85
N ARG A 36 -11.29 -6.84 -1.35
CA ARG A 36 -11.85 -6.80 -2.70
C ARG A 36 -12.72 -5.58 -2.91
N ASP A 37 -13.63 -5.29 -1.98
CA ASP A 37 -14.53 -4.14 -2.07
C ASP A 37 -13.76 -2.82 -2.03
N TYR A 38 -12.73 -2.72 -1.19
CA TYR A 38 -11.86 -1.55 -1.16
C TYR A 38 -11.03 -1.38 -2.43
N LYS A 39 -10.47 -2.47 -2.97
CA LYS A 39 -9.71 -2.46 -4.22
C LYS A 39 -10.55 -1.92 -5.38
N GLN A 40 -11.85 -2.23 -5.45
CA GLN A 40 -12.75 -1.65 -6.46
C GLN A 40 -12.84 -0.12 -6.37
N SER A 41 -12.78 0.45 -5.16
CA SER A 41 -12.73 1.91 -4.98
C SER A 41 -11.42 2.53 -5.50
N LEU A 42 -10.35 1.73 -5.60
CA LEU A 42 -9.03 2.14 -6.08
C LEU A 42 -8.79 1.89 -7.57
N LYS A 43 -9.82 1.51 -8.35
CA LYS A 43 -9.67 1.17 -9.79
C LYS A 43 -8.97 2.24 -10.63
N HIS A 44 -9.08 3.52 -10.25
CA HIS A 44 -8.40 4.62 -10.92
C HIS A 44 -6.88 4.59 -10.73
N TYR A 45 -6.42 4.03 -9.62
CA TYR A 45 -5.01 3.83 -9.30
C TYR A 45 -4.52 2.44 -9.71
N LEU A 46 -5.39 1.41 -9.65
CA LEU A 46 -5.09 -0.02 -9.89
C LEU A 46 -5.94 -0.53 -11.07
N PRO A 47 -5.56 -0.21 -12.34
CA PRO A 47 -6.43 -0.37 -13.51
C PRO A 47 -6.54 -1.81 -14.09
N ASP A 48 -6.50 -2.85 -13.24
CA ASP A 48 -6.54 -4.29 -13.55
C ASP A 48 -5.26 -4.91 -14.14
N GLU A 49 -4.63 -5.80 -13.36
CA GLU A 49 -4.70 -7.25 -13.55
C GLU A 49 -4.53 -7.92 -12.17
N SER A 50 -4.92 -9.19 -12.04
CA SER A 50 -4.81 -10.02 -10.84
C SER A 50 -3.35 -10.24 -10.38
N PHE A 51 -2.66 -9.17 -10.02
CA PHE A 51 -1.31 -9.22 -9.50
C PHE A 51 -1.34 -9.22 -7.97
N PRO A 52 -0.58 -10.12 -7.32
CA PRO A 52 -0.40 -10.11 -5.86
C PRO A 52 0.00 -8.74 -5.31
N LEU A 53 0.68 -7.92 -6.13
CA LEU A 53 1.09 -6.57 -5.78
C LEU A 53 -0.09 -5.60 -5.63
N ASP A 54 -1.12 -5.70 -6.47
CA ASP A 54 -2.27 -4.80 -6.38
C ASP A 54 -3.10 -5.08 -5.12
N ASP A 55 -3.21 -6.36 -4.73
CA ASP A 55 -3.84 -6.75 -3.47
C ASP A 55 -3.01 -6.27 -2.27
N ALA A 56 -1.67 -6.39 -2.35
CA ALA A 56 -0.78 -5.88 -1.33
C ALA A 56 -0.90 -4.36 -1.16
N ILE A 57 -0.88 -3.61 -2.27
CA ILE A 57 -1.01 -2.14 -2.25
C ILE A 57 -2.38 -1.72 -1.74
N ALA A 58 -3.46 -2.36 -2.19
CA ALA A 58 -4.81 -2.09 -1.70
C ALA A 58 -4.94 -2.39 -0.19
N PHE A 59 -4.33 -3.49 0.28
CA PHE A 59 -4.30 -3.84 1.70
C PHE A 59 -3.56 -2.80 2.53
N LEU A 60 -2.37 -2.36 2.09
CA LEU A 60 -1.55 -1.39 2.82
C LEU A 60 -2.22 -0.01 2.84
N ASP A 61 -2.82 0.41 1.73
CA ASP A 61 -3.58 1.66 1.67
C ASP A 61 -4.81 1.63 2.59
N TYR A 62 -5.52 0.50 2.63
CA TYR A 62 -6.65 0.30 3.55
C TYR A 62 -6.18 0.39 5.00
N CYS A 63 -5.12 -0.34 5.35
CA CYS A 63 -4.59 -0.35 6.71
C CYS A 63 -4.11 1.03 7.17
N TYR A 64 -3.48 1.79 6.28
CA TYR A 64 -3.09 3.17 6.54
C TYR A 64 -4.31 4.08 6.70
N THR A 65 -5.25 4.02 5.76
CA THR A 65 -6.44 4.90 5.72
C THR A 65 -7.32 4.72 6.94
N PHE A 66 -7.55 3.46 7.35
CA PHE A 66 -8.43 3.12 8.46
C PHE A 66 -7.68 2.84 9.77
N LYS A 67 -6.39 3.20 9.84
CA LYS A 67 -5.53 3.06 11.03
C LYS A 67 -5.65 1.69 11.70
N LYS A 68 -5.45 0.62 10.92
CA LYS A 68 -5.44 -0.75 11.44
C LYS A 68 -4.21 -0.99 12.33
N SER A 69 -4.14 -2.14 13.00
CA SER A 69 -3.11 -2.43 14.01
C SER A 69 -1.66 -2.36 13.49
N ASN A 70 -1.44 -2.44 12.18
CA ASN A 70 -0.15 -2.30 11.53
C ASN A 70 0.11 -0.87 10.98
N TYR A 71 -0.71 0.12 11.36
CA TYR A 71 -0.61 1.50 10.85
C TYR A 71 0.80 2.09 11.00
N ASP A 72 1.40 2.01 12.19
CA ASP A 72 2.70 2.64 12.47
C ASP A 72 3.81 2.04 11.59
N VAL A 73 3.77 0.73 11.35
CA VAL A 73 4.70 0.03 10.45
C VAL A 73 4.56 0.55 9.02
N ILE A 74 3.34 0.74 8.54
CA ILE A 74 3.08 1.24 7.18
C ILE A 74 3.49 2.71 7.07
N ALA A 75 3.23 3.51 8.11
CA ALA A 75 3.60 4.92 8.13
C ALA A 75 5.12 5.11 8.06
N ASP A 76 5.88 4.38 8.88
CA ASP A 76 7.35 4.40 8.88
C ASP A 76 7.93 3.95 7.52
N TRP A 77 7.36 2.87 6.96
CA TRP A 77 7.73 2.42 5.64
C TRP A 77 7.47 3.46 4.55
N LEU A 78 6.32 4.15 4.55
CA LEU A 78 6.04 5.24 3.60
C LEU A 78 7.04 6.40 3.71
N TYR A 79 7.48 6.75 4.92
CA TYR A 79 8.54 7.74 5.12
C TYR A 79 9.88 7.27 4.53
N THR A 80 10.19 5.98 4.66
CA THR A 80 11.37 5.38 4.02
C THR A 80 11.28 5.47 2.49
N LEU A 81 10.14 5.12 1.89
CA LEU A 81 9.92 5.25 0.45
C LEU A 81 10.06 6.69 -0.03
N ARG A 82 9.57 7.66 0.75
CA ARG A 82 9.71 9.09 0.44
C ARG A 82 11.17 9.54 0.45
N ALA A 83 11.97 9.05 1.41
CA ALA A 83 13.40 9.35 1.46
C ALA A 83 14.13 8.79 0.22
N ILE A 84 13.80 7.57 -0.21
CA ILE A 84 14.34 6.96 -1.43
C ILE A 84 13.99 7.80 -2.67
N GLN A 85 12.72 8.18 -2.82
CA GLN A 85 12.28 9.05 -3.91
C GLN A 85 13.13 10.33 -3.98
N MET A 86 13.32 11.01 -2.84
CA MET A 86 14.08 12.26 -2.76
C MET A 86 15.58 12.10 -3.06
N GLN A 87 16.13 10.89 -2.97
CA GLN A 87 17.53 10.62 -3.33
C GLN A 87 17.69 10.38 -4.83
N LEU A 88 16.70 9.71 -5.46
CA LEU A 88 16.74 9.35 -6.88
C LEU A 88 16.36 10.51 -7.82
N GLU A 89 15.56 11.47 -7.34
CA GLU A 89 15.13 12.65 -8.10
C GLU A 89 16.07 13.87 -7.96
N LYS A 90 17.28 13.67 -7.39
CA LYS A 90 18.35 14.67 -7.31
C LYS A 90 19.37 14.48 -8.43
#